data_AF-A0A2Z6AYZ4-F1
#
_entry.id   AF-A0A2Z6AYZ4-F1
#
_cell.length_a   1.000
_cell.length_b   1.000
_cell.length_c   1.000
_cell.angle_alpha   90.00
_cell.angle_beta   90.00
_cell.angle_gamma   90.00
#
_symmetry.space_group_name_H-M   'P 1'
#
loop_
_entity.id
_entity.type
_entity.pdbx_description
1 polymer ?
#
loop_
_entity_poly.entity_id
_entity_poly.type
_entity_poly.pdbx_seq_one_letter_code
_entity_poly.pdbx_strand_id
1 'polypeptide(L)'
;MSKTDQMPMENLTSVNEVLEHLQDCGRKVRKSKLYQDVKTGLLARQPGGGFSKAAVDAYAQALPLVAVPKVDSDNIKELARRRQEATIQKIEEETARIRFKREVERGRFIPREQVELELAGRAVVLESGLRQAVEMNVLDLIHLVDGDPRKSQRFLEVFDGYLNEALNQFASKAEFEVTFTDADAGNGTETGE
;
A
#
# COMPACT_ATOMS: atom_id res chain seq x y z
N MET A 1 -5.76 6.94 77.31
CA MET A 1 -4.76 5.88 77.09
C MET A 1 -5.43 4.80 76.26
N SER A 2 -5.44 4.97 74.94
CA SER A 2 -6.23 4.16 74.03
C SER A 2 -5.31 3.22 73.27
N LYS A 3 -5.71 1.95 73.30
CA LYS A 3 -5.08 0.76 72.75
C LYS A 3 -4.48 1.00 71.38
N THR A 4 -3.20 0.64 71.22
CA THR A 4 -2.58 0.45 69.91
C THR A 4 -3.30 -0.69 69.20
N ASP A 5 -4.10 -0.31 68.22
CA ASP A 5 -4.82 -1.18 67.31
C ASP A 5 -3.78 -1.96 66.47
N GLN A 6 -3.67 -3.27 66.72
CA GLN A 6 -2.83 -4.16 65.92
C GLN A 6 -3.59 -4.46 64.63
N MET A 7 -3.26 -3.73 63.56
CA MET A 7 -3.63 -4.14 62.21
C MET A 7 -3.02 -5.52 61.93
N PRO A 8 -3.77 -6.48 61.34
CA PRO A 8 -3.24 -7.79 61.01
C PRO A 8 -2.21 -7.63 59.89
N MET A 9 -0.94 -7.52 60.27
CA MET A 9 0.17 -7.65 59.33
C MET A 9 0.11 -9.07 58.78
N GLU A 10 -0.15 -9.22 57.48
CA GLU A 10 0.01 -10.48 56.75
C GLU A 10 1.41 -11.04 57.05
N ASN A 11 1.48 -12.02 57.95
CA ASN A 11 2.74 -12.65 58.31
C ASN A 11 2.91 -13.90 57.45
N LEU A 12 4.08 -14.06 56.86
CA LEU A 12 4.45 -15.25 56.09
C LEU A 12 4.82 -16.34 57.11
N THR A 13 4.08 -17.44 57.11
CA THR A 13 4.17 -18.48 58.14
C THR A 13 5.34 -19.44 57.92
N SER A 14 5.81 -19.58 56.68
CA SER A 14 6.90 -20.50 56.34
C SER A 14 7.99 -19.88 55.46
N VAL A 15 9.19 -20.47 55.50
CA VAL A 15 10.31 -20.07 54.63
C VAL A 15 9.98 -20.30 53.14
N ASN A 16 9.08 -21.24 52.83
CA ASN A 16 8.64 -21.46 51.45
C ASN A 16 7.71 -20.33 50.97
N GLU A 17 6.79 -19.84 51.81
CA GLU A 17 5.96 -18.68 51.48
C GLU A 17 6.81 -17.41 51.27
N VAL A 18 7.87 -17.24 52.07
CA VAL A 18 8.85 -16.17 51.85
C VAL A 18 9.55 -16.33 50.50
N LEU A 19 9.93 -17.55 50.12
CA LEU A 19 10.59 -17.82 48.85
C LEU A 19 9.68 -17.49 47.65
N GLU A 20 8.42 -17.88 47.73
CA GLU A 20 7.39 -17.62 46.70
C GLU A 20 7.15 -16.11 46.55
N HIS A 21 6.94 -15.40 47.66
CA HIS A 21 6.80 -13.95 47.66
C HIS A 21 8.01 -13.23 47.04
N LEU A 22 9.23 -13.68 47.35
CA LEU A 22 10.46 -13.11 46.76
C LEU A 22 10.58 -13.41 45.25
N GLN A 23 10.12 -14.58 44.80
CA GLN A 23 10.11 -14.95 43.38
C GLN A 23 9.08 -14.13 42.59
N ASP A 24 7.89 -13.90 43.16
CA ASP A 24 6.83 -13.07 42.57
C ASP A 24 7.27 -11.60 42.46
N CYS A 25 8.03 -11.12 43.45
CA CYS A 25 8.68 -9.80 43.41
C CYS A 25 9.89 -9.75 42.45
N GLY A 26 10.16 -10.81 41.68
CA GLY A 26 11.25 -10.89 40.72
C GLY A 26 12.64 -10.87 41.35
N ARG A 27 12.81 -11.34 42.60
CA ARG A 27 14.10 -11.37 43.30
C ARG A 27 14.82 -12.70 43.11
N LYS A 28 16.13 -12.63 42.89
CA LYS A 28 17.00 -13.79 42.69
C LYS A 28 17.54 -14.29 44.03
N VAL A 29 16.90 -15.33 44.59
CA VAL A 29 17.37 -16.02 45.80
C VAL A 29 17.24 -17.54 45.66
N ARG A 30 18.25 -18.30 46.11
CA ARG A 30 18.21 -19.77 46.16
C ARG A 30 17.63 -20.21 47.50
N LYS A 31 16.83 -21.29 47.51
CA LYS A 31 16.27 -21.89 48.73
C LYS A 31 17.34 -22.09 49.81
N SER A 32 18.47 -22.73 49.48
CA SER A 32 19.56 -22.96 50.44
C SER A 32 20.12 -21.67 51.06
N LYS A 33 20.25 -20.59 50.27
CA LYS A 33 20.68 -19.27 50.75
C LYS A 33 19.64 -18.63 51.67
N LEU A 34 18.37 -18.71 51.32
CA LEU A 34 17.29 -18.19 52.17
C LEU A 34 17.27 -18.89 53.54
N TYR A 35 17.38 -20.23 53.57
CA TYR A 35 17.47 -20.98 54.84
C TYR A 35 18.73 -20.62 55.63
N GLN A 36 19.87 -20.38 54.96
CA GLN A 36 21.09 -19.91 55.60
C GLN A 36 20.94 -18.51 56.19
N ASP A 37 20.33 -17.58 55.44
CA ASP A 37 20.11 -16.18 55.84
C ASP A 37 19.11 -16.09 57.00
N VAL A 38 18.14 -17.00 57.09
CA VAL A 38 17.27 -17.17 58.28
C VAL A 38 18.08 -17.70 59.47
N LYS A 39 18.97 -18.67 59.26
CA LYS A 39 19.82 -19.25 60.33
C LYS A 39 20.85 -18.26 60.87
N THR A 40 21.41 -17.40 60.02
CA THR A 40 22.38 -16.37 60.41
C THR A 40 21.72 -15.11 60.96
N GLY A 41 20.39 -15.02 60.96
CA GLY A 41 19.63 -13.90 61.52
C GLY A 41 19.49 -12.70 60.57
N LEU A 42 19.92 -12.83 59.31
CA LEU A 42 19.75 -11.79 58.29
C LEU A 42 18.26 -11.58 57.94
N LEU A 43 17.44 -12.63 58.07
CA LEU A 43 15.99 -12.54 58.10
C LEU A 43 15.47 -13.12 59.42
N ALA A 44 15.01 -12.24 60.32
CA ALA A 44 14.60 -12.62 61.66
C ALA A 44 13.21 -13.28 61.68
N ARG A 45 13.10 -14.41 62.40
CA ARG A 45 11.84 -15.11 62.66
C ARG A 45 11.16 -14.52 63.89
N GLN A 46 9.85 -14.27 63.81
CA GLN A 46 9.06 -13.73 64.93
C GLN A 46 8.89 -14.77 66.07
N PRO A 47 8.66 -14.30 67.32
CA PRO A 47 8.26 -15.16 68.44
C PRO A 47 6.86 -15.72 68.16
N GLY A 48 6.79 -16.94 67.60
CA GLY A 48 5.56 -17.52 67.04
C GLY A 48 5.79 -18.31 65.75
N GLY A 49 6.96 -18.18 65.14
CA GLY A 49 7.39 -19.06 64.05
C GLY A 49 7.13 -18.55 62.63
N GLY A 50 6.71 -17.30 62.45
CA GLY A 50 6.53 -16.65 61.13
C GLY A 50 7.53 -15.54 60.83
N PHE A 51 7.30 -14.82 59.73
CA PHE A 51 8.07 -13.68 59.24
C PHE A 51 7.15 -12.50 58.98
N SER A 52 7.55 -11.31 59.41
CA SER A 52 6.86 -10.06 59.06
C SER A 52 7.07 -9.74 57.59
N LYS A 53 5.99 -9.37 56.86
CA LYS A 53 6.09 -8.88 55.48
C LYS A 53 7.06 -7.71 55.34
N ALA A 54 7.05 -6.76 56.28
CA ALA A 54 7.98 -5.64 56.29
C ALA A 54 9.46 -6.06 56.38
N ALA A 55 9.76 -7.14 57.13
CA ALA A 55 11.12 -7.68 57.22
C ALA A 55 11.52 -8.41 55.93
N VAL A 56 10.58 -9.11 55.30
CA VAL A 56 10.77 -9.79 54.01
C VAL A 56 10.96 -8.76 52.89
N ASP A 57 10.22 -7.66 52.89
CA ASP A 57 10.35 -6.57 51.92
C ASP A 57 11.69 -5.84 52.06
N ALA A 58 12.13 -5.57 53.29
CA ALA A 58 13.46 -5.01 53.55
C ALA A 58 14.57 -5.96 53.07
N TYR A 59 14.43 -7.26 53.31
CA TYR A 59 15.34 -8.28 52.79
C TYR A 59 15.31 -8.34 51.26
N ALA A 60 14.13 -8.21 50.63
CA ALA A 60 13.96 -8.19 49.18
C ALA A 60 14.71 -7.03 48.51
N GLN A 61 14.81 -5.87 49.15
CA GLN A 61 15.56 -4.71 48.61
C GLN A 61 17.07 -4.98 48.52
N ALA A 62 17.61 -5.87 49.36
CA ALA A 62 19.02 -6.27 49.32
C ALA A 62 19.32 -7.36 48.28
N LEU A 63 18.29 -7.93 47.62
CA LEU A 63 18.45 -9.00 46.63
C LEU A 63 18.48 -8.47 45.19
N PRO A 64 19.29 -9.08 44.31
CA PRO A 64 19.31 -8.71 42.89
C PRO A 64 18.02 -9.11 42.18
N LEU A 65 17.58 -8.28 41.23
CA LEU A 65 16.46 -8.59 40.34
C LEU A 65 16.81 -9.74 39.39
N VAL A 66 15.84 -10.61 39.11
CA VAL A 66 15.93 -11.58 38.02
C VAL A 66 15.90 -10.79 36.71
N ALA A 67 16.97 -10.87 35.93
CA ALA A 67 16.97 -10.29 34.58
C ALA A 67 15.91 -11.01 33.74
N VAL A 68 14.99 -10.26 33.15
CA VAL A 68 14.03 -10.79 32.18
C VAL A 68 14.83 -11.49 31.06
N PRO A 69 14.49 -12.73 30.68
CA PRO A 69 15.24 -13.44 29.65
C PRO A 69 15.18 -12.66 28.33
N LYS A 70 16.36 -12.26 27.82
CA LYS A 70 16.51 -11.46 26.58
C LYS A 70 15.83 -12.10 25.36
N VAL A 71 15.73 -13.43 25.35
CA VAL A 71 15.22 -14.25 24.25
C VAL A 71 13.77 -13.91 23.88
N ASP A 72 12.90 -13.61 24.86
CA ASP A 72 11.51 -13.22 24.57
C ASP A 72 11.39 -11.76 24.11
N SER A 73 12.29 -10.89 24.60
CA SER A 73 12.25 -9.46 24.25
C SER A 73 12.63 -9.18 22.79
N ASP A 74 13.56 -9.96 22.22
CA ASP A 74 14.02 -9.76 20.85
C ASP A 74 13.02 -10.31 19.83
N ASN A 75 12.37 -11.44 20.14
CA ASN A 75 11.27 -11.97 19.32
C ASN A 75 10.06 -11.02 19.29
N ILE A 76 9.70 -10.41 20.43
CA ILE A 76 8.61 -9.42 20.50
C ILE A 76 8.95 -8.18 19.66
N LYS A 77 10.19 -7.70 19.72
CA LYS A 77 10.66 -6.56 18.90
C LYS A 77 10.63 -6.88 17.42
N GLU A 78 11.11 -8.05 17.01
CA GLU A 78 11.11 -8.45 15.61
C GLU A 78 9.68 -8.62 15.07
N LEU A 79 8.76 -9.18 15.86
CA LEU A 79 7.34 -9.25 15.49
C LEU A 79 6.71 -7.87 15.36
N ALA A 80 7.02 -6.95 16.27
CA ALA A 80 6.54 -5.57 16.21
C ALA A 80 7.08 -4.85 14.96
N ARG A 81 8.36 -5.03 14.64
CA ARG A 81 9.00 -4.48 13.44
C ARG A 81 8.33 -4.99 12.16
N ARG A 82 8.13 -6.31 12.04
CA ARG A 82 7.43 -6.90 10.87
C ARG A 82 6.01 -6.37 10.71
N ARG A 83 5.27 -6.22 11.81
CA ARG A 83 3.91 -5.64 11.77
C ARG A 83 3.93 -4.18 11.33
N GLN A 84 4.90 -3.41 11.79
CA GLN A 84 5.07 -2.02 11.40
C GLN A 84 5.45 -1.90 9.92
N GLU A 85 6.40 -2.71 9.45
CA GLU A 85 6.79 -2.77 8.03
C GLU A 85 5.59 -3.14 7.13
N ALA A 86 4.81 -4.17 7.50
CA ALA A 86 3.60 -4.54 6.76
C ALA A 86 2.53 -3.43 6.76
N THR A 87 2.42 -2.68 7.86
CA THR A 87 1.50 -1.54 7.96
C THR A 87 1.94 -0.39 7.05
N ILE A 88 3.24 -0.10 7.03
CA ILE A 88 3.83 0.91 6.14
C ILE A 88 3.56 0.55 4.69
N GLN A 89 3.85 -0.69 4.28
CA GLN A 89 3.59 -1.15 2.90
C GLN A 89 2.12 -1.00 2.52
N LYS A 90 1.19 -1.37 3.40
CA LYS A 90 -0.25 -1.21 3.14
C LYS A 90 -0.63 0.26 2.93
N ILE A 91 -0.10 1.16 3.77
CA ILE A 91 -0.37 2.61 3.67
C ILE A 91 0.24 3.18 2.38
N GLU A 92 1.41 2.72 1.98
CA GLU A 92 2.08 3.14 0.74
C GLU A 92 1.26 2.75 -0.48
N GLU A 93 0.82 1.49 -0.57
CA GLU A 93 -0.03 1.00 -1.65
C GLU A 93 -1.38 1.72 -1.71
N GLU A 94 -2.01 1.95 -0.57
CA GLU A 94 -3.26 2.72 -0.49
C GLU A 94 -3.05 4.18 -0.92
N THR A 95 -1.94 4.78 -0.49
CA THR A 95 -1.57 6.15 -0.90
C THR A 95 -1.31 6.23 -2.39
N ALA A 96 -0.62 5.24 -2.98
CA ALA A 96 -0.35 5.17 -4.41
C ALA A 96 -1.66 5.05 -5.20
N ARG A 97 -2.58 4.18 -4.78
CA ARG A 97 -3.90 4.03 -5.39
C ARG A 97 -4.72 5.32 -5.33
N ILE A 98 -4.75 5.99 -4.18
CA ILE A 98 -5.46 7.25 -4.01
C ILE A 98 -4.85 8.34 -4.89
N ARG A 99 -3.51 8.43 -4.96
CA ARG A 99 -2.83 9.39 -5.85
C ARG A 99 -3.18 9.13 -7.31
N PHE A 100 -3.09 7.89 -7.77
CA PHE A 100 -3.44 7.53 -9.14
C PHE A 100 -4.90 7.91 -9.45
N LYS A 101 -5.84 7.55 -8.56
CA LYS A 101 -7.26 7.89 -8.73
C LYS A 101 -7.47 9.40 -8.84
N ARG A 102 -6.80 10.21 -8.01
CA ARG A 102 -6.88 11.68 -8.10
C ARG A 102 -6.38 12.20 -9.43
N GLU A 103 -5.31 11.64 -9.99
CA GLU A 103 -4.80 12.06 -11.29
C GLU A 103 -5.75 11.67 -12.42
N VAL A 104 -6.40 10.50 -12.34
CA VAL A 104 -7.49 10.11 -13.25
C VAL A 104 -8.66 11.10 -13.13
N GLU A 105 -9.12 11.41 -11.92
CA GLU A 105 -10.21 12.38 -11.66
C GLU A 105 -9.86 13.80 -12.12
N ARG A 106 -8.56 14.17 -12.12
CA ARG A 106 -8.04 15.44 -12.68
C ARG A 106 -7.97 15.43 -14.21
N GLY A 107 -8.36 14.34 -14.88
CA GLY A 107 -8.33 14.22 -16.33
C GLY A 107 -6.93 14.04 -16.92
N ARG A 108 -5.95 13.59 -16.12
CA ARG A 108 -4.58 13.32 -16.62
C ARG A 108 -4.45 12.01 -17.38
N PHE A 109 -5.42 11.11 -17.21
CA PHE A 109 -5.42 9.78 -17.80
C PHE A 109 -6.78 9.50 -18.45
N ILE A 110 -6.75 8.81 -19.58
CA ILE A 110 -7.91 8.27 -20.27
C ILE A 110 -7.71 6.77 -20.50
N PRO A 111 -8.79 5.96 -20.52
CA PRO A 111 -8.71 4.54 -20.85
C PRO A 111 -8.08 4.33 -22.23
N ARG A 112 -7.26 3.28 -22.36
CA ARG A 112 -6.60 2.97 -23.63
C ARG A 112 -7.60 2.70 -24.76
N GLU A 113 -8.68 1.98 -24.47
CA GLU A 113 -9.75 1.70 -25.44
C GLU A 113 -10.39 3.00 -25.97
N GLN A 114 -10.52 4.01 -25.11
CA GLN A 114 -11.04 5.32 -25.52
C GLN A 114 -10.08 6.03 -26.48
N VAL A 115 -8.76 5.95 -26.24
CA VAL A 115 -7.74 6.49 -27.16
C VAL A 115 -7.82 5.78 -28.51
N GLU A 116 -7.90 4.45 -28.50
CA GLU A 116 -7.96 3.65 -29.73
C GLU A 116 -9.22 3.98 -30.54
N LEU A 117 -10.37 4.13 -29.87
CA LEU A 117 -11.62 4.53 -30.50
C LEU A 117 -11.55 5.95 -31.09
N GLU A 118 -10.96 6.90 -30.36
CA GLU A 118 -10.80 8.28 -30.84
C GLU A 118 -9.88 8.33 -32.08
N LEU A 119 -8.77 7.59 -32.07
CA LEU A 119 -7.87 7.49 -33.22
C LEU A 119 -8.56 6.84 -34.42
N ALA A 120 -9.34 5.78 -34.21
CA ALA A 120 -10.10 5.13 -35.27
C ALA A 120 -11.14 6.09 -35.87
N GLY A 121 -11.89 6.82 -35.03
CA GLY A 121 -12.86 7.81 -35.49
C GLY A 121 -12.21 8.93 -36.31
N ARG A 122 -11.07 9.46 -35.86
CA ARG A 122 -10.32 10.47 -36.61
C ARG A 122 -9.79 9.93 -37.94
N ALA A 123 -9.36 8.68 -38.00
CA ALA A 123 -8.92 8.05 -39.25
C ALA A 123 -10.07 7.91 -40.26
N VAL A 124 -11.27 7.56 -39.81
CA VAL A 124 -12.48 7.50 -40.65
C VAL A 124 -12.82 8.90 -41.20
N VAL A 125 -12.82 9.92 -40.35
CA VAL A 125 -13.07 11.32 -40.77
C VAL A 125 -12.06 11.78 -41.81
N LEU A 126 -10.77 11.47 -41.62
CA LEU A 126 -9.71 11.79 -42.57
C LEU A 126 -9.94 11.09 -43.93
N GLU A 127 -10.23 9.79 -43.90
CA GLU A 127 -10.48 8.99 -45.11
C GLU A 127 -11.69 9.51 -45.89
N SER A 128 -12.81 9.69 -45.20
CA SER A 128 -14.07 10.16 -45.79
C SER A 128 -13.94 11.61 -46.29
N GLY A 129 -13.28 12.48 -45.53
CA GLY A 129 -13.04 13.87 -45.92
C GLY A 129 -12.17 13.99 -47.17
N LEU A 130 -11.08 13.22 -47.25
CA LEU A 130 -10.22 13.21 -48.44
C LEU A 130 -10.94 12.62 -49.65
N ARG A 131 -11.66 11.51 -49.48
CA ARG A 131 -12.45 10.89 -50.55
C ARG A 131 -13.48 11.87 -51.11
N GLN A 132 -14.26 12.51 -50.23
CA GLN A 132 -15.27 13.47 -50.62
C GLN A 132 -14.67 14.69 -51.32
N ALA A 133 -13.52 15.21 -50.85
CA ALA A 133 -12.83 16.31 -51.50
C ALA A 133 -12.42 15.95 -52.94
N VAL A 134 -11.89 14.74 -53.16
CA VAL A 134 -11.54 14.28 -54.52
C VAL A 134 -12.79 14.08 -55.37
N GLU A 135 -13.83 13.42 -54.85
CA GLU A 135 -15.08 13.16 -55.60
C GLU A 135 -15.76 14.46 -56.04
N MET A 136 -15.83 15.46 -55.16
CA MET A 136 -16.43 16.76 -55.48
C MET A 136 -15.64 17.56 -56.52
N ASN A 137 -14.32 17.34 -56.62
CA ASN A 137 -13.44 18.11 -57.50
C ASN A 137 -12.88 17.27 -58.67
N VAL A 138 -13.40 16.06 -58.90
CA VAL A 138 -12.83 15.11 -59.87
C VAL A 138 -12.78 15.67 -61.29
N LEU A 139 -13.81 16.40 -61.72
CA LEU A 139 -13.86 17.01 -63.05
C LEU A 139 -12.83 18.14 -63.19
N ASP A 140 -12.65 18.96 -62.14
CA ASP A 140 -11.66 20.03 -62.14
C ASP A 140 -10.24 19.47 -62.16
N LEU A 141 -9.99 18.38 -61.41
CA LEU A 141 -8.73 17.64 -61.44
C LEU A 141 -8.44 17.03 -62.82
N ILE A 142 -9.44 16.49 -63.50
CA ILE A 142 -9.31 15.97 -64.87
C ILE A 142 -8.97 17.12 -65.84
N HIS A 143 -9.70 18.22 -65.80
CA HIS A 143 -9.44 19.38 -66.66
C HIS A 143 -8.08 20.04 -66.38
N LEU A 144 -7.61 20.02 -65.13
CA LEU A 144 -6.32 20.58 -64.72
C LEU A 144 -5.17 19.91 -65.48
N VAL A 145 -5.21 18.58 -65.59
CA VAL A 145 -4.13 17.79 -66.19
C VAL A 145 -4.37 17.56 -67.67
N ASP A 146 -5.61 17.35 -68.10
CA ASP A 146 -5.99 17.06 -69.51
C ASP A 146 -5.15 15.91 -70.10
N GLY A 147 -4.78 14.94 -69.26
CA GLY A 147 -3.89 13.83 -69.63
C GLY A 147 -2.43 14.21 -69.92
N ASP A 148 -2.01 15.47 -69.72
CA ASP A 148 -0.64 15.93 -69.97
C ASP A 148 0.27 15.68 -68.76
N PRO A 149 1.27 14.77 -68.87
CA PRO A 149 2.20 14.47 -67.77
C PRO A 149 3.03 15.69 -67.32
N ARG A 150 3.20 16.70 -68.17
CA ARG A 150 3.95 17.93 -67.82
C ARG A 150 3.25 18.78 -66.78
N LYS A 151 1.94 18.56 -66.56
CA LYS A 151 1.14 19.25 -65.54
C LYS A 151 1.09 18.51 -64.20
N SER A 152 1.83 17.41 -64.06
CA SER A 152 1.93 16.63 -62.81
C SER A 152 2.25 17.49 -61.58
N GLN A 153 3.17 18.45 -61.69
CA GLN A 153 3.49 19.35 -60.58
C GLN A 153 2.27 20.17 -60.14
N ARG A 154 1.48 20.66 -61.10
CA ARG A 154 0.29 21.45 -60.83
C ARG A 154 -0.83 20.60 -60.22
N PHE A 155 -0.94 19.34 -60.62
CA PHE A 155 -1.84 18.37 -59.98
C PHE A 155 -1.47 18.15 -58.52
N LEU A 156 -0.19 17.90 -58.24
CA LEU A 156 0.30 17.70 -56.87
C LEU A 156 -0.01 18.90 -55.97
N GLU A 157 0.21 20.12 -56.45
CA GLU A 157 -0.11 21.34 -55.68
C GLU A 157 -1.59 21.41 -55.27
N VAL A 158 -2.51 21.04 -56.16
CA VAL A 158 -3.96 21.07 -55.87
C VAL A 158 -4.35 19.91 -54.95
N PHE A 159 -3.82 18.72 -55.20
CA PHE A 159 -4.08 17.55 -54.37
C PHE A 159 -3.54 17.73 -52.94
N ASP A 160 -2.35 18.30 -52.78
CA ASP A 160 -1.78 18.66 -51.48
C ASP A 160 -2.68 19.64 -50.73
N GLY A 161 -3.38 20.54 -51.44
CA GLY A 161 -4.41 21.40 -50.85
C GLY A 161 -5.53 20.60 -50.18
N TYR A 162 -6.07 19.61 -50.87
CA TYR A 162 -7.12 18.73 -50.31
C TYR A 162 -6.61 17.87 -49.15
N LEU A 163 -5.39 17.34 -49.28
CA LEU A 163 -4.76 16.56 -48.21
C LEU A 163 -4.54 17.41 -46.96
N ASN A 164 -4.04 18.63 -47.10
CA ASN A 164 -3.81 19.54 -45.99
C ASN A 164 -5.12 19.93 -45.30
N GLU A 165 -6.18 20.19 -46.05
CA GLU A 165 -7.50 20.48 -45.47
C GLU A 165 -8.03 19.30 -44.65
N ALA A 166 -7.94 18.08 -45.19
CA ALA A 166 -8.36 16.86 -44.49
C ALA A 166 -7.51 16.60 -43.22
N LEU A 167 -6.19 16.82 -43.29
CA LEU A 167 -5.28 16.71 -42.15
C LEU A 167 -5.53 17.81 -41.09
N ASN A 168 -5.91 19.01 -41.49
CA ASN A 168 -6.27 20.08 -40.56
C ASN A 168 -7.52 19.72 -39.76
N GLN A 169 -8.52 19.10 -40.39
CA GLN A 169 -9.71 18.60 -39.71
C GLN A 169 -9.35 17.48 -38.72
N PHE A 170 -8.48 16.55 -39.10
CA PHE A 170 -7.94 15.50 -38.22
C PHE A 170 -7.20 16.05 -36.99
N ALA A 171 -6.42 17.13 -37.19
CA ALA A 171 -5.64 17.77 -36.13
C ALA A 171 -6.48 18.68 -35.22
N SER A 172 -7.70 19.04 -35.65
CA SER A 172 -8.60 19.88 -34.87
C SER A 172 -9.07 19.17 -33.58
N LYS A 173 -9.44 19.95 -32.57
CA LYS A 173 -9.97 19.44 -31.28
C LYS A 173 -11.46 19.08 -31.34
N ALA A 174 -12.03 18.89 -32.53
CA ALA A 174 -13.44 18.56 -32.67
C ALA A 174 -13.70 17.15 -32.09
N GLU A 175 -14.78 17.02 -31.31
CA GLU A 175 -15.29 15.72 -30.88
C GLU A 175 -16.10 15.12 -32.03
N PHE A 176 -15.67 13.96 -32.53
CA PHE A 176 -16.35 13.24 -33.60
C PHE A 176 -17.15 12.09 -33.00
N GLU A 177 -18.47 12.12 -33.15
CA GLU A 177 -19.32 10.98 -32.80
C GLU A 177 -19.35 10.01 -33.99
N VAL A 178 -18.50 8.97 -33.94
CA VAL A 178 -18.45 7.92 -34.96
C VAL A 178 -19.22 6.71 -34.46
N THR A 179 -20.35 6.41 -35.10
CA THR A 179 -21.13 5.20 -34.83
C THR A 179 -20.57 4.06 -35.67
N PHE A 180 -19.81 3.16 -35.04
CA PHE A 180 -19.41 1.90 -35.67
C PHE A 180 -20.63 0.97 -35.68
N THR A 181 -21.08 0.59 -36.87
CA THR A 181 -22.05 -0.50 -37.03
C THR A 181 -21.28 -1.76 -37.41
N ASP A 182 -21.62 -2.91 -36.80
CA ASP A 182 -20.94 -4.21 -36.98
C ASP A 182 -21.05 -4.81 -38.41
N ALA A 183 -21.28 -3.99 -39.44
CA ALA A 183 -21.50 -4.44 -40.80
C ALA A 183 -20.22 -4.84 -41.56
N ASP A 184 -19.03 -4.41 -41.12
CA ASP A 184 -17.78 -4.63 -41.87
C ASP A 184 -16.86 -5.74 -41.32
N ALA A 185 -17.32 -6.52 -40.34
CA ALA A 185 -16.57 -7.64 -39.77
C ALA A 185 -16.77 -8.99 -40.50
N GLY A 186 -17.12 -8.98 -41.79
CA GLY A 186 -17.47 -10.21 -42.49
C GLY A 186 -17.27 -10.20 -44.00
N ASN A 187 -16.02 -10.35 -44.47
CA ASN A 187 -15.74 -11.24 -45.59
C ASN A 187 -14.23 -11.46 -45.78
N GLY A 188 -13.79 -12.63 -45.34
CA GLY A 188 -12.45 -13.15 -45.58
C GLY A 188 -12.37 -14.63 -45.21
N THR A 189 -13.42 -15.41 -45.51
CA THR A 189 -13.32 -16.87 -45.44
C THR A 189 -12.51 -17.39 -46.60
N GLU A 190 -11.37 -17.96 -46.25
CA GLU A 190 -10.48 -18.78 -47.06
C GLU A 190 -11.29 -19.84 -47.84
N THR A 191 -11.21 -19.82 -49.17
CA THR A 191 -11.62 -20.96 -49.99
C THR A 191 -10.42 -21.88 -50.18
N GLY A 192 -10.37 -22.94 -49.40
CA GLY A 192 -9.53 -24.11 -49.62
C GLY A 192 -10.42 -25.34 -49.77
N GLU A 193 -10.69 -25.72 -51.02
CA GLU A 193 -10.86 -27.11 -51.50
C GLU A 193 -10.81 -27.13 -53.03
#